data_AF-A0A946E1F9-F1
#
_entry.id   AF-A0A946E1F9-F1
#
_cell.length_a   1.000
_cell.length_b   1.000
_cell.length_c   1.000
_cell.angle_alpha   90.00
_cell.angle_beta   90.00
_cell.angle_gamma   90.00
#
_symmetry.space_group_name_H-M   'P 1'
#
loop_
_entity.id
_entity.type
_entity.pdbx_description
1 polymer ?
#
loop_
_entity_poly.entity_id
_entity_poly.type
_entity_poly.pdbx_seq_one_letter_code
_entity_poly.pdbx_strand_id
1 'polypeptide(L)'
;MGQRIEELSFLYGTNANYIEELYARYKMDPEMVDEAWREVFEDLGDDEASINGELEPSRAARRIQDLDNEPEGYGFPPNGGNGHAQQAYGGNGGGAAPAQAPMWAPAPGSRESVAEFALARDSIRILMMIRAYRVRGHLAANLDPLGIEGGRHHPELDPKTYGFTEEDYGREFFVDGVLGFQRATLQQILDAARKTYCGSIGVELMHIQDPDEKSWIQERIERIRNQPEFTVMGKKMILNRLIETEGFEKFLDKKFTGTKRFGLDGGESLVPAMEQ
;
A
#
# COMPACT_ATOMS: atom_id res chain seq x y z
N MET A 1 -14.28 -2.23 27.93
CA MET A 1 -14.27 -1.14 26.93
C MET A 1 -12.89 -0.58 26.66
N GLY A 2 -12.03 -0.31 27.66
CA GLY A 2 -10.69 0.26 27.42
C GLY A 2 -9.66 -0.58 26.64
N GLN A 3 -9.73 -1.91 26.68
CA GLN A 3 -8.76 -2.77 25.98
C GLN A 3 -8.94 -2.82 24.45
N ARG A 4 -10.12 -2.48 23.92
CA ARG A 4 -10.42 -2.57 22.47
C ARG A 4 -10.08 -1.27 21.71
N ILE A 5 -10.09 -0.13 22.39
CA ILE A 5 -9.68 1.17 21.81
C ILE A 5 -8.15 1.23 21.67
N GLU A 6 -7.38 0.62 22.59
CA GLU A 6 -5.94 0.40 22.40
C GLU A 6 -5.64 -0.56 21.24
N GLU A 7 -6.50 -1.57 21.03
CA GLU A 7 -6.44 -2.44 19.83
C GLU A 7 -6.83 -1.72 18.55
N LEU A 8 -7.51 -0.57 18.57
CA LEU A 8 -7.88 0.22 17.38
C LEU A 8 -7.02 1.49 17.22
N SER A 9 -6.16 1.79 18.20
CA SER A 9 -5.20 2.90 18.17
C SER A 9 -4.23 2.83 16.97
N PHE A 10 -4.04 1.65 16.37
CA PHE A 10 -3.22 1.47 15.15
C PHE A 10 -3.88 1.99 13.87
N LEU A 11 -5.21 2.18 13.86
CA LEU A 11 -5.96 2.64 12.69
C LEU A 11 -5.76 4.13 12.43
N TYR A 12 -5.61 4.94 13.48
CA TYR A 12 -5.63 6.41 13.39
C TYR A 12 -4.27 7.07 13.11
N GLY A 13 -3.23 6.28 12.80
CA GLY A 13 -1.89 6.75 12.48
C GLY A 13 -1.67 7.06 10.99
N THR A 14 -0.55 6.58 10.42
CA THR A 14 -0.12 6.83 9.02
C THR A 14 -1.07 6.31 7.91
N ASN A 15 -2.19 5.69 8.29
CA ASN A 15 -3.28 5.29 7.39
C ASN A 15 -4.47 6.28 7.45
N ALA A 16 -4.35 7.38 8.20
CA ALA A 16 -5.39 8.38 8.41
C ALA A 16 -6.00 8.85 7.09
N ASN A 17 -5.18 9.22 6.09
CA ASN A 17 -5.71 9.70 4.80
C ASN A 17 -6.57 8.65 4.05
N TYR A 18 -6.18 7.37 4.09
CA TYR A 18 -6.95 6.29 3.45
C TYR A 18 -8.25 6.02 4.19
N ILE A 19 -8.19 6.01 5.53
CA ILE A 19 -9.36 5.77 6.39
C ILE A 19 -10.29 6.99 6.39
N GLU A 20 -9.76 8.22 6.32
CA GLU A 20 -10.52 9.47 6.14
C GLU A 20 -11.25 9.49 4.80
N GLU A 21 -10.59 9.09 3.71
CA GLU A 21 -11.22 8.99 2.39
C GLU A 21 -12.28 7.89 2.34
N LEU A 22 -12.08 6.80 3.07
CA LEU A 22 -13.07 5.73 3.23
C LEU A 22 -14.26 6.19 4.09
N TYR A 23 -14.00 6.93 5.17
CA TYR A 23 -15.03 7.48 6.06
C TYR A 23 -15.82 8.63 5.42
N ALA A 24 -15.18 9.46 4.60
CA ALA A 24 -15.85 10.49 3.81
C ALA A 24 -16.83 9.88 2.80
N ARG A 25 -16.44 8.78 2.14
CA ARG A 25 -17.33 7.99 1.27
C ARG A 25 -18.50 7.40 2.07
N TYR A 26 -18.23 6.86 3.26
CA TYR A 26 -19.26 6.34 4.17
C TYR A 26 -20.28 7.42 4.59
N LYS A 27 -19.85 8.65 4.88
CA LYS A 27 -20.76 9.78 5.22
C LYS A 27 -21.60 10.28 4.03
N MET A 28 -21.11 10.12 2.80
CA MET A 28 -21.86 10.49 1.59
C MET A 28 -22.92 9.43 1.24
N ASP A 29 -22.51 8.16 1.30
CA ASP A 29 -23.40 7.02 1.14
C ASP A 29 -22.78 5.81 1.86
N PRO A 30 -23.43 5.27 2.90
CA PRO A 30 -22.96 4.06 3.57
C PRO A 30 -22.78 2.88 2.61
N GLU A 31 -23.53 2.81 1.51
CA GLU A 31 -23.43 1.75 0.50
C GLU A 31 -22.18 1.86 -0.39
N MET A 32 -21.52 3.02 -0.44
CA MET A 32 -20.27 3.22 -1.19
C MET A 32 -19.03 2.61 -0.51
N VAL A 33 -19.22 2.08 0.69
CA VAL A 33 -18.19 1.46 1.51
C VAL A 33 -18.60 0.03 1.81
N ASP A 34 -17.61 -0.87 1.80
CA ASP A 34 -17.83 -2.30 2.06
C ASP A 34 -18.51 -2.50 3.43
N GLU A 35 -19.34 -3.54 3.58
CA GLU A 35 -20.11 -3.84 4.80
C GLU A 35 -19.21 -3.95 6.03
N ALA A 36 -18.04 -4.55 5.85
CA ALA A 36 -17.02 -4.68 6.88
C ALA A 36 -16.46 -3.33 7.39
N TRP A 37 -16.50 -2.28 6.56
CA TRP A 37 -16.07 -0.95 6.94
C TRP A 37 -17.24 -0.09 7.46
N ARG A 38 -18.47 -0.34 7.01
CA ARG A 38 -19.68 0.24 7.62
C ARG A 38 -19.78 -0.14 9.09
N GLU A 39 -19.61 -1.42 9.43
CA GLU A 39 -19.68 -1.91 10.81
C GLU A 39 -18.62 -1.24 11.71
N VAL A 40 -17.41 -1.04 11.18
CA VAL A 40 -16.34 -0.31 11.88
C VAL A 40 -16.70 1.17 12.08
N PHE A 41 -17.32 1.82 11.10
CA PHE A 41 -17.71 3.24 11.19
C PHE A 41 -19.00 3.49 11.99
N GLU A 42 -19.92 2.51 12.04
CA GLU A 42 -21.08 2.52 12.93
C GLU A 42 -20.67 2.35 14.39
N ASP A 43 -19.74 1.42 14.70
CA ASP A 43 -19.19 1.20 16.05
C ASP A 43 -18.34 2.42 16.52
N LEU A 44 -17.75 3.17 15.58
CA LEU A 44 -17.09 4.46 15.83
C LEU A 44 -18.08 5.62 16.09
N GLY A 45 -19.31 5.54 15.58
CA GLY A 45 -20.29 6.62 15.57
C GLY A 45 -20.89 6.94 16.94
N ASP A 46 -20.82 6.00 17.89
CA ASP A 46 -21.32 6.18 19.26
C ASP A 46 -20.44 7.13 20.12
N ASP A 47 -19.24 7.51 19.64
CA ASP A 47 -18.32 8.48 20.28
C ASP A 47 -18.22 9.82 19.50
N GLU A 48 -19.27 10.21 18.77
CA GLU A 48 -19.33 11.45 17.96
C GLU A 48 -19.03 12.74 18.75
N ALA A 49 -19.21 12.73 20.08
CA ALA A 49 -18.97 13.90 20.93
C ALA A 49 -17.49 14.14 21.29
N SER A 50 -16.62 13.14 21.17
CA SER A 50 -15.22 13.23 21.62
C SER A 50 -14.22 13.64 20.55
N ILE A 51 -14.61 13.70 19.27
CA ILE A 51 -13.67 13.91 18.14
C ILE A 51 -14.02 15.14 17.27
N ASN A 52 -15.18 15.78 17.46
CA ASN A 52 -15.54 17.01 16.72
C ASN A 52 -14.65 18.24 17.04
N GLY A 53 -13.67 18.12 17.94
CA GLY A 53 -12.78 19.21 18.33
C GLY A 53 -11.48 19.35 17.52
N GLU A 54 -11.04 18.31 16.78
CA GLU A 54 -9.66 18.29 16.23
C GLU A 54 -9.56 18.03 14.71
N LEU A 55 -10.68 17.95 13.99
CA LEU A 55 -10.67 17.71 12.54
C LEU A 55 -11.36 18.85 11.79
N GLU A 56 -10.65 19.96 11.61
CA GLU A 56 -10.95 20.86 10.48
C GLU A 56 -10.48 20.17 9.19
N PRO A 57 -11.38 19.83 8.26
CA PRO A 57 -11.02 19.09 7.06
C PRO A 57 -10.08 19.92 6.17
N SER A 58 -8.97 19.29 5.78
CA SER A 58 -7.95 19.89 4.91
C SER A 58 -8.52 20.24 3.53
N ARG A 59 -7.88 21.20 2.85
CA ARG A 59 -8.35 21.86 1.60
C ARG A 59 -8.82 20.93 0.47
N ALA A 60 -8.44 19.66 0.48
CA ALA A 60 -8.87 18.67 -0.52
C ALA A 60 -10.36 18.31 -0.40
N ALA A 61 -10.90 18.21 0.83
CA ALA A 61 -12.31 17.90 1.06
C ALA A 61 -13.26 19.04 0.65
N ARG A 62 -12.77 20.29 0.64
CA ARG A 62 -13.56 21.46 0.20
C ARG A 62 -13.85 21.45 -1.30
N ARG A 63 -13.01 20.80 -2.12
CA ARG A 63 -13.20 20.75 -3.58
C ARG A 63 -14.40 19.91 -4.02
N ILE A 64 -14.85 18.96 -3.19
CA ILE A 64 -15.98 18.09 -3.52
C ILE A 64 -17.33 18.74 -3.13
N GLN A 65 -17.33 19.69 -2.19
CA GLN A 65 -18.54 20.40 -1.74
C GLN A 65 -19.01 21.52 -2.69
N ASP A 66 -18.17 21.96 -3.62
CA ASP A 66 -18.48 23.11 -4.49
C ASP A 66 -19.16 22.73 -5.82
N LEU A 67 -19.68 21.51 -5.98
CA LEU A 67 -20.43 21.11 -7.19
C LEU A 67 -21.88 21.59 -7.22
N ASP A 68 -22.39 22.23 -6.15
CA ASP A 68 -23.79 22.63 -6.04
C ASP A 68 -24.08 24.10 -6.42
N ASN A 69 -23.13 24.83 -7.06
CA ASN A 69 -23.32 26.27 -7.28
C ASN A 69 -22.83 26.83 -8.63
N GLU A 70 -23.04 26.11 -9.73
CA GLU A 70 -22.93 26.68 -11.09
C GLU A 70 -24.33 27.00 -11.68
N PRO A 71 -24.54 28.18 -12.28
CA PRO A 71 -25.83 28.60 -12.80
C PRO A 71 -26.24 27.80 -14.05
N GLU A 72 -27.52 27.48 -14.13
CA GLU A 72 -28.18 26.71 -15.18
C GLU A 72 -27.76 27.10 -16.61
N GLY A 73 -27.27 26.15 -17.39
CA GLY A 73 -27.10 26.34 -18.82
C GLY A 73 -26.20 25.31 -19.50
N TYR A 74 -26.75 24.13 -19.82
CA TYR A 74 -26.61 23.38 -21.08
C TYR A 74 -27.09 21.94 -20.82
N GLY A 75 -28.31 21.64 -21.27
CA GLY A 75 -28.96 20.36 -21.04
C GLY A 75 -28.43 19.22 -21.90
N PHE A 76 -28.76 18.00 -21.46
CA PHE A 76 -28.99 16.85 -22.33
C PHE A 76 -30.27 16.10 -21.87
N PRO A 77 -31.01 15.49 -22.80
CA PRO A 77 -32.46 15.35 -22.74
C PRO A 77 -32.98 14.15 -21.91
N PRO A 78 -34.29 14.16 -21.56
CA PRO A 78 -34.91 13.20 -20.66
C PRO A 78 -35.25 11.88 -21.36
N ASN A 79 -35.09 10.76 -20.66
CA ASN A 79 -35.78 9.53 -21.02
C ASN A 79 -37.06 9.42 -20.18
N GLY A 80 -38.21 9.61 -20.83
CA GLY A 80 -39.54 9.27 -20.30
C GLY A 80 -39.63 7.75 -20.07
N GLY A 81 -40.58 7.20 -19.33
CA GLY A 81 -41.86 7.64 -18.83
C GLY A 81 -42.60 6.37 -18.37
N ASN A 82 -43.82 6.55 -17.83
CA ASN A 82 -44.73 5.59 -17.18
C ASN A 82 -44.39 5.40 -15.69
N GLY A 83 -45.01 6.06 -14.71
CA GLY A 83 -46.37 6.59 -14.62
C GLY A 83 -47.27 5.56 -13.96
N HIS A 84 -47.68 5.77 -12.69
CA HIS A 84 -49.04 5.56 -12.18
C HIS A 84 -49.21 6.04 -10.72
N ALA A 85 -50.13 7.00 -10.58
CA ALA A 85 -51.08 7.28 -9.49
C ALA A 85 -50.60 7.69 -8.07
N GLN A 86 -50.79 8.98 -7.78
CA GLN A 86 -51.22 9.47 -6.46
C GLN A 86 -52.68 9.06 -6.18
N GLN A 87 -52.98 8.62 -4.97
CA GLN A 87 -54.31 8.80 -4.38
C GLN A 87 -54.26 8.90 -2.85
N ALA A 88 -55.17 9.71 -2.32
CA ALA A 88 -55.13 10.35 -1.02
C ALA A 88 -56.22 9.85 -0.05
N TYR A 89 -56.06 10.25 1.22
CA TYR A 89 -57.01 10.32 2.35
C TYR A 89 -57.32 9.08 3.22
N GLY A 90 -57.05 9.22 4.53
CA GLY A 90 -57.99 8.79 5.58
C GLY A 90 -57.42 8.06 6.83
N GLY A 91 -57.33 8.76 7.96
CA GLY A 91 -57.86 8.31 9.26
C GLY A 91 -57.23 7.12 10.03
N ASN A 92 -56.37 7.46 11.00
CA ASN A 92 -56.34 7.02 12.41
C ASN A 92 -56.63 5.55 12.80
N GLY A 93 -55.65 4.89 13.44
CA GLY A 93 -55.89 3.72 14.30
C GLY A 93 -54.68 2.80 14.45
N GLY A 94 -54.13 2.69 15.66
CA GLY A 94 -52.89 1.99 15.96
C GLY A 94 -52.87 0.49 15.64
N GLY A 95 -51.70 0.07 15.15
CA GLY A 95 -51.36 -1.32 14.86
C GLY A 95 -50.16 -1.33 13.92
N ALA A 96 -48.94 -1.31 14.47
CA ALA A 96 -47.72 -1.43 13.67
C ALA A 96 -47.69 -2.81 13.00
N ALA A 97 -48.14 -2.89 11.75
CA ALA A 97 -47.82 -4.01 10.87
C ALA A 97 -46.30 -4.05 10.68
N PRO A 98 -45.66 -5.24 10.63
CA PRO A 98 -44.22 -5.31 10.45
C PRO A 98 -43.88 -4.66 9.12
N ALA A 99 -43.01 -3.65 9.15
CA ALA A 99 -42.47 -3.02 7.97
C ALA A 99 -41.83 -4.11 7.11
N GLN A 100 -42.39 -4.35 5.92
CA GLN A 100 -41.75 -5.23 4.94
C GLN A 100 -40.41 -4.58 4.59
N ALA A 101 -39.32 -5.31 4.79
CA ALA A 101 -37.98 -4.86 4.47
C ALA A 101 -37.92 -4.43 2.99
N PRO A 102 -37.17 -3.36 2.67
CA PRO A 102 -37.09 -2.86 1.30
C PRO A 102 -36.53 -3.95 0.38
N MET A 103 -36.92 -3.92 -0.91
CA MET A 103 -36.63 -4.99 -1.88
C MET A 103 -35.13 -5.22 -2.14
N TRP A 104 -34.28 -4.27 -1.71
CA TRP A 104 -32.83 -4.36 -1.76
C TRP A 104 -32.21 -4.95 -0.48
N ALA A 105 -32.97 -5.09 0.61
CA ALA A 105 -32.49 -5.67 1.85
C ALA A 105 -32.16 -7.16 1.66
N PRO A 106 -30.94 -7.61 2.01
CA PRO A 106 -30.61 -9.02 1.93
C PRO A 106 -31.52 -9.82 2.87
N ALA A 107 -32.00 -10.97 2.38
CA ALA A 107 -32.90 -11.82 3.15
C ALA A 107 -32.23 -12.24 4.48
N PRO A 108 -32.96 -12.24 5.61
CA PRO A 108 -32.41 -12.60 6.91
C PRO A 108 -31.97 -14.07 6.88
N GLY A 109 -30.67 -14.27 6.66
CA GLY A 109 -30.12 -15.57 6.30
C GLY A 109 -28.87 -15.54 5.41
N SER A 110 -28.44 -14.39 4.87
CA SER A 110 -27.11 -14.30 4.25
C SER A 110 -26.04 -14.42 5.32
N ARG A 111 -25.57 -15.65 5.55
CA ARG A 111 -24.26 -15.89 6.14
C ARG A 111 -23.22 -15.34 5.16
N GLU A 112 -22.96 -14.04 5.21
CA GLU A 112 -21.62 -13.56 4.86
C GLU A 112 -20.68 -14.33 5.77
N SER A 113 -19.94 -15.23 5.15
CA SER A 113 -19.40 -16.39 5.83
C SER A 113 -18.21 -15.93 6.67
N VAL A 114 -18.01 -16.51 7.87
CA VAL A 114 -16.79 -16.34 8.68
C VAL A 114 -15.49 -16.50 7.85
N ALA A 115 -15.57 -17.24 6.73
CA ALA A 115 -14.50 -17.41 5.76
C ALA A 115 -14.18 -16.14 4.95
N GLU A 116 -15.17 -15.34 4.55
CA GLU A 116 -14.95 -14.07 3.83
C GLU A 116 -14.22 -13.05 4.72
N PHE A 117 -14.64 -12.92 5.99
CA PHE A 117 -13.92 -12.10 6.98
C PHE A 117 -12.48 -12.57 7.21
N ALA A 118 -12.24 -13.88 7.21
CA ALA A 118 -10.89 -14.43 7.35
C ALA A 118 -10.00 -14.09 6.12
N LEU A 119 -10.56 -14.15 4.92
CA LEU A 119 -9.85 -13.79 3.68
C LEU A 119 -9.52 -12.28 3.62
N ALA A 120 -10.46 -11.43 4.02
CA ALA A 120 -10.23 -9.99 4.11
C ALA A 120 -9.11 -9.67 5.12
N ARG A 121 -9.16 -10.29 6.31
CA ARG A 121 -8.13 -10.14 7.35
C ARG A 121 -6.74 -10.54 6.86
N ASP A 122 -6.63 -11.66 6.14
CA ASP A 122 -5.35 -12.13 5.61
C ASP A 122 -4.79 -11.20 4.53
N SER A 123 -5.66 -10.63 3.70
CA SER A 123 -5.27 -9.65 2.69
C SER A 123 -4.71 -8.37 3.35
N ILE A 124 -5.35 -7.87 4.41
CA ILE A 124 -4.85 -6.72 5.20
C ILE A 124 -3.47 -7.02 5.79
N ARG A 125 -3.29 -8.20 6.41
CA ARG A 125 -2.01 -8.64 6.99
C ARG A 125 -0.90 -8.70 5.95
N ILE A 126 -1.20 -9.16 4.73
CA ILE A 126 -0.26 -9.16 3.62
C ILE A 126 0.11 -7.73 3.20
N LEU A 127 -0.86 -6.84 3.05
CA LEU A 127 -0.60 -5.45 2.69
C LEU A 127 0.27 -4.74 3.75
N MET A 128 0.02 -5.01 5.04
CA MET A 128 0.86 -4.52 6.14
C MET A 128 2.29 -5.05 6.06
N MET A 129 2.46 -6.34 5.73
CA MET A 129 3.76 -6.97 5.55
C MET A 129 4.51 -6.36 4.35
N ILE A 130 3.86 -6.23 3.19
CA ILE A 130 4.46 -5.60 2.00
C ILE A 130 4.89 -4.17 2.32
N ARG A 131 4.07 -3.41 3.07
CA ARG A 131 4.43 -2.07 3.54
C ARG A 131 5.67 -2.10 4.44
N ALA A 132 5.82 -3.08 5.33
CA ALA A 132 7.02 -3.21 6.15
C ALA A 132 8.28 -3.43 5.29
N TYR A 133 8.21 -4.23 4.22
CA TYR A 133 9.30 -4.34 3.25
C TYR A 133 9.62 -3.01 2.56
N ARG A 134 8.61 -2.23 2.17
CA ARG A 134 8.82 -0.88 1.59
C ARG A 134 9.51 0.10 2.53
N VAL A 135 9.15 0.04 3.82
CA VAL A 135 9.66 0.98 4.84
C VAL A 135 11.02 0.56 5.37
N ARG A 136 11.23 -0.73 5.64
CA ARG A 136 12.39 -1.24 6.40
C ARG A 136 13.18 -2.32 5.67
N GLY A 137 12.78 -2.72 4.47
CA GLY A 137 13.48 -3.78 3.72
C GLY A 137 14.95 -3.47 3.45
N HIS A 138 15.31 -2.19 3.35
CA HIS A 138 16.70 -1.74 3.22
C HIS A 138 17.59 -2.18 4.39
N LEU A 139 17.04 -2.37 5.59
CA LEU A 139 17.80 -2.85 6.76
C LEU A 139 18.22 -4.32 6.61
N ALA A 140 17.46 -5.10 5.83
CA ALA A 140 17.75 -6.48 5.52
C ALA A 140 18.40 -6.65 4.13
N ALA A 141 18.78 -5.56 3.46
CA ALA A 141 19.46 -5.61 2.17
C ALA A 141 20.93 -6.04 2.34
N ASN A 142 21.45 -6.76 1.35
CA ASN A 142 22.83 -7.22 1.32
C ASN A 142 23.75 -6.12 0.77
N LEU A 143 24.08 -5.15 1.61
CA LEU A 143 24.86 -3.96 1.24
C LEU A 143 26.35 -4.07 1.58
N ASP A 144 26.72 -4.92 2.53
CA ASP A 144 28.10 -5.09 2.98
C ASP A 144 28.83 -6.14 2.12
N PRO A 145 29.75 -5.74 1.22
CA PRO A 145 30.48 -6.68 0.37
C PRO A 145 31.46 -7.56 1.14
N LEU A 146 31.84 -7.17 2.37
CA LEU A 146 32.75 -7.91 3.23
C LEU A 146 32.01 -8.87 4.18
N GLY A 147 30.69 -8.68 4.36
CA GLY A 147 29.86 -9.52 5.23
C GLY A 147 30.21 -9.44 6.71
N ILE A 148 30.77 -8.31 7.16
CA ILE A 148 31.16 -8.04 8.54
C ILE A 148 29.93 -7.77 9.41
N GLU A 149 28.94 -7.03 8.90
CA GLU A 149 27.78 -6.62 9.70
C GLU A 149 26.86 -7.80 10.09
N GLY A 150 26.97 -8.94 9.39
CA GLY A 150 26.16 -10.13 9.60
C GLY A 150 24.67 -9.94 9.27
N GLY A 151 23.92 -11.04 9.26
CA GLY A 151 22.47 -10.98 9.07
C GLY A 151 21.76 -10.54 10.36
N ARG A 152 21.16 -9.35 10.37
CA ARG A 152 20.28 -8.92 11.46
C ARG A 152 18.90 -9.54 11.27
N HIS A 153 18.36 -10.13 12.34
CA HIS A 153 16.99 -10.61 12.33
C HIS A 153 16.03 -9.42 12.48
N HIS A 154 15.10 -9.26 11.54
CA HIS A 154 14.11 -8.18 11.53
C HIS A 154 12.71 -8.77 11.76
N PRO A 155 12.15 -8.72 12.98
CA PRO A 155 10.83 -9.28 13.28
C PRO A 155 9.72 -8.68 12.41
N GLU A 156 9.84 -7.41 12.05
CA GLU A 156 8.91 -6.71 11.14
C GLU A 156 8.87 -7.25 9.71
N LEU A 157 9.87 -8.02 9.27
CA LEU A 157 9.91 -8.62 7.94
C LEU A 157 9.55 -10.12 7.97
N ASP A 158 9.39 -10.69 9.18
CA ASP A 158 9.00 -12.08 9.39
C ASP A 158 7.48 -12.24 9.21
N PRO A 159 7.01 -13.10 8.29
CA PRO A 159 5.59 -13.42 8.14
C PRO A 159 4.89 -13.85 9.43
N LYS A 160 5.62 -14.46 10.37
CA LYS A 160 5.07 -14.91 11.65
C LYS A 160 4.51 -13.76 12.49
N THR A 161 5.11 -12.57 12.38
CA THR A 161 4.63 -11.36 13.07
C THR A 161 3.23 -10.95 12.62
N TYR A 162 2.84 -11.34 11.39
CA TYR A 162 1.53 -11.05 10.81
C TYR A 162 0.55 -12.21 10.98
N GLY A 163 0.93 -13.29 11.66
CA GLY A 163 0.09 -14.45 11.92
C GLY A 163 0.11 -15.51 10.81
N PHE A 164 1.07 -15.45 9.88
CA PHE A 164 1.25 -16.50 8.88
C PHE A 164 2.15 -17.61 9.39
N THR A 165 1.78 -18.85 9.07
CA THR A 165 2.54 -20.06 9.40
C THR A 165 3.22 -20.63 8.16
N GLU A 166 4.08 -21.64 8.33
CA GLU A 166 4.72 -22.33 7.20
C GLU A 166 3.70 -23.00 6.25
N GLU A 167 2.52 -23.35 6.75
CA GLU A 167 1.44 -23.94 5.95
C GLU A 167 0.81 -22.94 4.97
N ASP A 168 0.87 -21.64 5.29
CA ASP A 168 0.30 -20.57 4.48
C ASP A 168 1.16 -20.20 3.27
N TYR A 169 2.42 -20.66 3.19
CA TYR A 169 3.33 -20.29 2.10
C TYR A 169 2.82 -20.69 0.71
N GLY A 170 2.12 -21.82 0.63
CA GLY A 170 1.51 -22.33 -0.60
C GLY A 170 0.09 -21.80 -0.88
N ARG A 171 -0.52 -21.10 0.08
CA ARG A 171 -1.89 -20.59 -0.05
C ARG A 171 -1.91 -19.32 -0.90
N GLU A 172 -2.91 -19.19 -1.75
CA GLU A 172 -3.12 -18.00 -2.58
C GLU A 172 -3.91 -16.92 -1.84
N PHE A 173 -3.44 -15.69 -1.98
CA PHE A 173 -4.05 -14.50 -1.38
C PHE A 173 -4.35 -13.46 -2.46
N PHE A 174 -5.36 -12.65 -2.21
CA PHE A 174 -5.70 -11.50 -3.06
C PHE A 174 -4.91 -10.27 -2.57
N VAL A 175 -4.25 -9.56 -3.50
CA VAL A 175 -3.40 -8.41 -3.17
C VAL A 175 -3.64 -7.20 -4.08
N ASP A 176 -4.72 -7.22 -4.87
CA ASP A 176 -5.23 -6.06 -5.64
C ASP A 176 -4.17 -5.28 -6.44
N GLY A 177 -3.40 -5.98 -7.27
CA GLY A 177 -2.38 -5.38 -8.11
C GLY A 177 -1.10 -4.97 -7.39
N VAL A 178 -1.01 -5.11 -6.06
CA VAL A 178 0.20 -4.79 -5.30
C VAL A 178 1.35 -5.71 -5.70
N LEU A 179 2.54 -5.11 -5.87
CA LEU A 179 3.69 -5.77 -6.49
C LEU A 179 3.37 -6.34 -7.88
N GLY A 180 2.34 -5.90 -8.59
CA GLY A 180 1.96 -6.43 -9.91
C GLY A 180 1.26 -7.79 -9.88
N PHE A 181 0.74 -8.22 -8.73
CA PHE A 181 -0.06 -9.44 -8.62
C PHE A 181 -1.51 -9.11 -8.31
N GLN A 182 -2.46 -9.78 -8.98
CA GLN A 182 -3.86 -9.74 -8.53
C GLN A 182 -4.10 -10.75 -7.41
N ARG A 183 -3.60 -11.97 -7.63
CA ARG A 183 -3.52 -13.03 -6.63
C ARG A 183 -2.14 -13.66 -6.71
N ALA A 184 -1.58 -14.04 -5.57
CA ALA A 184 -0.28 -14.69 -5.49
C ALA A 184 -0.18 -15.54 -4.22
N THR A 185 0.71 -16.54 -4.24
CA THR A 185 1.03 -17.26 -3.01
C THR A 185 1.85 -16.40 -2.07
N LEU A 186 1.77 -16.67 -0.76
CA LEU A 186 2.61 -15.96 0.22
C LEU A 186 4.11 -16.08 -0.13
N GLN A 187 4.55 -17.23 -0.63
CA GLN A 187 5.92 -17.40 -1.12
C GLN A 187 6.26 -16.46 -2.29
N GLN A 188 5.39 -16.34 -3.30
CA GLN A 188 5.62 -15.45 -4.44
C GLN A 188 5.69 -13.98 -4.01
N ILE A 189 4.83 -13.58 -3.06
CA ILE A 189 4.81 -12.23 -2.49
C ILE A 189 6.12 -11.94 -1.75
N LEU A 190 6.57 -12.86 -0.89
CA LEU A 190 7.82 -12.73 -0.15
C LEU A 190 9.03 -12.70 -1.07
N ASP A 191 9.08 -13.55 -2.08
CA ASP A 191 10.16 -13.57 -3.06
C ASP A 191 10.23 -12.25 -3.85
N ALA A 192 9.07 -11.71 -4.25
CA ALA A 192 9.01 -10.43 -4.93
C ALA A 192 9.45 -9.26 -4.02
N ALA A 193 8.98 -9.23 -2.78
CA ALA A 193 9.34 -8.20 -1.81
C ALA A 193 10.84 -8.25 -1.45
N ARG A 194 11.38 -9.45 -1.17
CA ARG A 194 12.81 -9.65 -0.87
C ARG A 194 13.70 -9.29 -2.05
N LYS A 195 13.34 -9.70 -3.28
CA LYS A 195 14.11 -9.34 -4.48
C LYS A 195 14.14 -7.82 -4.70
N THR A 196 13.04 -7.14 -4.42
CA THR A 196 12.91 -5.69 -4.66
C THR A 196 13.61 -4.85 -3.59
N TYR A 197 13.42 -5.19 -2.31
CA TYR A 197 13.84 -4.34 -1.18
C TYR A 197 15.03 -4.86 -0.36
N CYS A 198 15.33 -6.15 -0.44
CA CYS A 198 16.36 -6.82 0.38
C CYS A 198 17.49 -7.42 -0.48
N GLY A 199 17.64 -6.97 -1.73
CA GLY A 199 18.69 -7.41 -2.64
C GLY A 199 20.04 -6.73 -2.35
N SER A 200 20.84 -6.52 -3.40
CA SER A 200 22.08 -5.74 -3.33
C SER A 200 21.85 -4.22 -3.38
N ILE A 201 20.59 -3.78 -3.33
CA ILE A 201 20.18 -2.38 -3.37
C ILE A 201 19.14 -2.20 -2.25
N GLY A 202 19.45 -1.32 -1.30
CA GLY A 202 18.53 -0.89 -0.24
C GLY A 202 17.83 0.38 -0.68
N VAL A 203 16.50 0.37 -0.71
CA VAL A 203 15.71 1.52 -1.16
C VAL A 203 15.03 2.19 0.03
N GLU A 204 15.27 3.49 0.18
CA GLU A 204 14.61 4.35 1.16
C GLU A 204 13.77 5.40 0.43
N LEU A 205 12.46 5.15 0.32
CA LEU A 205 11.54 6.06 -0.40
C LEU A 205 10.37 6.53 0.46
N MET A 206 10.07 5.84 1.56
CA MET A 206 8.84 6.07 2.32
C MET A 206 8.83 7.39 3.12
N HIS A 207 9.96 8.07 3.24
CA HIS A 207 10.07 9.39 3.87
C HIS A 207 9.72 10.55 2.91
N ILE A 208 9.60 10.27 1.61
CA ILE A 208 9.21 11.26 0.59
C ILE A 208 7.77 11.70 0.86
N GLN A 209 7.57 13.02 0.93
CA GLN A 209 6.28 13.62 1.23
C GLN A 209 5.37 13.69 0.01
N ASP A 210 5.95 13.92 -1.17
CA ASP A 210 5.21 14.00 -2.42
C ASP A 210 4.71 12.59 -2.83
N PRO A 211 3.37 12.38 -2.94
CA PRO A 211 2.81 11.09 -3.28
C PRO A 211 3.10 10.68 -4.73
N ASP A 212 3.22 11.62 -5.66
CA ASP A 212 3.45 11.35 -7.08
C ASP A 212 4.89 10.91 -7.29
N GLU A 213 5.85 11.60 -6.67
CA GLU A 213 7.27 11.21 -6.70
C GLU A 213 7.47 9.82 -6.09
N LYS A 214 6.88 9.58 -4.92
CA LYS A 214 6.96 8.30 -4.22
C LYS A 214 6.39 7.17 -5.08
N SER A 215 5.22 7.37 -5.68
CA SER A 215 4.55 6.38 -6.52
C SER A 215 5.34 6.11 -7.79
N TRP A 216 5.91 7.15 -8.41
CA TRP A 216 6.76 7.02 -9.59
C TRP A 216 8.01 6.17 -9.33
N ILE A 217 8.72 6.42 -8.22
CA ILE A 217 9.88 5.60 -7.83
C ILE A 217 9.43 4.16 -7.55
N GLN A 218 8.35 4.00 -6.77
CA GLN A 218 7.83 2.69 -6.38
C GLN A 218 7.46 1.84 -7.60
N GLU A 219 6.73 2.39 -8.58
CA GLU A 219 6.37 1.69 -9.81
C GLU A 219 7.63 1.26 -10.57
N ARG A 220 8.63 2.15 -10.68
CA ARG A 220 9.85 1.87 -11.44
C ARG A 220 10.68 0.74 -10.82
N ILE A 221 10.84 0.73 -9.50
CA ILE A 221 11.60 -0.31 -8.78
C ILE A 221 10.84 -1.63 -8.73
N GLU A 222 9.53 -1.61 -8.42
CA GLU A 222 8.73 -2.82 -8.23
C GLU A 222 8.49 -3.55 -9.56
N ARG A 223 8.38 -2.82 -10.69
CA ARG A 223 8.16 -3.40 -12.02
C ARG A 223 9.27 -4.36 -12.45
N ILE A 224 10.52 -4.00 -12.22
CA ILE A 224 11.68 -4.83 -12.57
C ILE A 224 12.25 -5.57 -11.35
N ARG A 225 11.57 -5.52 -10.20
CA ARG A 225 12.06 -6.05 -8.92
C ARG A 225 13.44 -5.54 -8.53
N ASN A 226 13.75 -4.31 -8.94
CA ASN A 226 15.07 -3.71 -8.78
C ASN A 226 16.23 -4.54 -9.38
N GLN A 227 15.94 -5.36 -10.40
CA GLN A 227 16.92 -6.18 -11.12
C GLN A 227 16.95 -5.78 -12.60
N PRO A 228 17.81 -4.83 -13.00
CA PRO A 228 17.96 -4.47 -14.40
C PRO A 228 18.57 -5.63 -15.19
N GLU A 229 17.98 -5.92 -16.35
CA GLU A 229 18.54 -6.88 -17.29
C GLU A 229 19.55 -6.19 -18.23
N PHE A 230 20.81 -6.63 -18.17
CA PHE A 230 21.85 -6.13 -19.07
C PHE A 230 22.08 -7.09 -20.24
N THR A 231 22.30 -6.53 -21.43
CA THR A 231 22.76 -7.30 -22.60
C THR A 231 24.14 -7.90 -22.35
N VAL A 232 24.50 -8.95 -23.10
CA VAL A 232 25.84 -9.55 -23.02
C VAL A 232 26.93 -8.50 -23.28
N MET A 233 26.70 -7.60 -24.25
CA MET A 233 27.62 -6.50 -24.54
C MET A 233 27.70 -5.50 -23.39
N GLY A 234 26.57 -5.13 -22.77
CA GLY A 234 26.56 -4.27 -21.59
C GLY A 234 27.36 -4.86 -20.42
N LYS A 235 27.17 -6.15 -20.14
CA LYS A 235 27.94 -6.87 -19.10
C LYS A 235 29.45 -6.87 -19.41
N LYS A 236 29.84 -7.09 -20.67
CA LYS A 236 31.25 -7.01 -21.09
C LYS A 236 31.82 -5.60 -20.94
N MET A 237 31.05 -4.57 -21.26
CA MET A 237 31.48 -3.17 -21.12
C MET A 237 31.72 -2.81 -19.65
N ILE A 238 30.78 -3.17 -18.75
CA ILE A 238 30.92 -2.97 -17.30
C ILE A 238 32.19 -3.67 -16.79
N LEU A 239 32.41 -4.94 -17.19
CA LEU A 239 33.58 -5.69 -16.79
C LEU A 239 34.89 -5.07 -17.31
N ASN A 240 34.93 -4.67 -18.59
CA ASN A 240 36.10 -4.01 -19.16
C ASN A 240 36.44 -2.74 -18.40
N ARG A 241 35.43 -1.95 -18.00
CA ARG A 241 35.68 -0.72 -17.26
C ARG A 241 36.21 -0.97 -15.85
N LEU A 242 35.72 -2.00 -15.17
CA LEU A 242 36.29 -2.43 -13.89
C LEU A 242 37.77 -2.83 -14.03
N ILE A 243 38.12 -3.58 -15.08
CA ILE A 243 39.51 -4.00 -15.36
C ILE A 243 40.40 -2.80 -15.65
N GLU A 244 39.92 -1.82 -16.41
CA GLU A 244 40.65 -0.58 -16.70
C GLU A 244 40.91 0.22 -15.43
N THR A 245 39.90 0.37 -14.57
CA THR A 245 40.02 1.08 -13.29
C THR A 245 41.03 0.38 -12.36
N GLU A 246 40.89 -0.92 -12.15
CA GLU A 246 41.82 -1.70 -11.33
C GLU A 246 43.25 -1.68 -11.90
N GLY A 247 43.38 -1.81 -13.22
CA GLY A 247 44.68 -1.76 -13.91
C GLY A 247 45.36 -0.40 -13.78
N PHE A 248 44.60 0.69 -13.84
CA PHE A 248 45.12 2.04 -13.66
C PHE A 248 45.60 2.26 -12.22
N GLU A 249 44.84 1.85 -11.22
CA GLU A 249 45.25 1.94 -9.81
C GLU A 249 46.54 1.16 -9.54
N LYS A 250 46.62 -0.10 -10.02
CA LYS A 250 47.82 -0.93 -9.93
C LYS A 250 49.02 -0.31 -10.63
N PHE A 251 48.80 0.34 -11.78
CA PHE A 251 49.86 1.04 -12.50
C PHE A 251 50.40 2.22 -11.68
N LEU A 252 49.51 3.05 -11.13
CA LEU A 252 49.91 4.18 -10.29
C LEU A 252 50.68 3.74 -9.06
N ASP A 253 50.23 2.67 -8.39
CA ASP A 253 50.90 2.10 -7.22
C ASP A 253 52.35 1.68 -7.52
N LYS A 254 52.55 0.99 -8.65
CA LYS A 254 53.87 0.53 -9.08
C LYS A 254 54.77 1.66 -9.59
N LYS A 255 54.22 2.64 -10.28
CA LYS A 255 54.99 3.70 -10.97
C LYS A 255 55.37 4.86 -10.06
N PHE A 256 54.47 5.24 -9.14
CA PHE A 256 54.59 6.41 -8.28
C PHE A 256 54.58 6.00 -6.81
N THR A 257 55.46 5.05 -6.45
CA THR A 257 55.59 4.52 -5.09
C THR A 257 55.80 5.64 -4.06
N GLY A 258 55.04 5.60 -2.96
CA GLY A 258 55.15 6.58 -1.88
C GLY A 258 54.45 7.92 -2.13
N THR A 259 53.87 8.13 -3.31
CA THR A 259 53.05 9.32 -3.61
C THR A 259 51.62 9.08 -3.15
N LYS A 260 51.02 10.06 -2.46
CA LYS A 260 49.61 9.99 -2.05
C LYS A 260 48.69 10.11 -3.27
N ARG A 261 47.90 9.08 -3.56
CA ARG A 261 47.02 8.99 -4.75
C ARG A 261 45.52 9.04 -4.50
N PHE A 262 45.06 8.87 -3.24
CA PHE A 262 43.63 8.71 -2.91
C PHE A 262 42.96 7.67 -3.84
N GLY A 263 43.55 6.46 -3.87
CA GLY A 263 43.16 5.40 -4.80
C GLY A 263 41.73 4.91 -4.56
N LEU A 264 41.14 4.35 -5.61
CA LEU A 264 39.77 3.82 -5.63
C LEU A 264 39.70 2.33 -5.25
N ASP A 265 40.68 1.82 -4.49
CA ASP A 265 40.72 0.40 -4.11
C ASP A 265 39.47 0.04 -3.26
N GLY A 266 38.68 -0.92 -3.75
CA GLY A 266 37.39 -1.32 -3.17
C GLY A 266 36.18 -0.47 -3.61
N GLY A 267 36.39 0.62 -4.32
CA GLY A 267 35.36 1.52 -4.85
C GLY A 267 35.29 1.52 -6.38
N GLU A 268 35.90 0.55 -7.05
CA GLU A 268 36.11 0.52 -8.50
C GLU A 268 34.79 0.53 -9.28
N SER A 269 33.71 0.04 -8.66
CA SER A 269 32.34 0.09 -9.20
C SER A 269 31.81 1.51 -9.43
N LEU A 270 32.41 2.53 -8.83
CA LEU A 270 32.04 3.92 -9.06
C LEU A 270 32.25 4.34 -10.53
N VAL A 271 33.33 3.88 -11.16
CA VAL A 271 33.66 4.28 -12.55
C VAL A 271 32.58 3.80 -13.54
N PRO A 272 32.22 2.50 -13.62
CA PRO A 272 31.14 2.08 -14.49
C PRO A 272 29.77 2.64 -14.08
N ALA A 273 29.57 3.01 -12.81
CA ALA A 273 28.32 3.64 -12.36
C ALA A 273 28.15 5.08 -12.87
N MET A 274 29.25 5.85 -13.02
CA MET A 274 29.19 7.23 -13.52
C MET A 274 28.97 7.35 -15.02
N GLU A 275 29.23 6.30 -15.78
CA GLU A 275 29.20 6.33 -17.24
C GLU A 275 27.95 5.72 -17.86
N GLN A 276 27.09 5.10 -17.04
CA GLN A 276 25.81 4.54 -17.47
C GLN A 276 24.70 5.58 -17.58
#